data_AF-A0A813K4F0-F1
#
_entry.id   AF-A0A813K4F0-F1
#
_cell.length_a   1.000
_cell.length_b   1.000
_cell.length_c   1.000
_cell.angle_alpha   90.00
_cell.angle_beta   90.00
_cell.angle_gamma   90.00
#
_symmetry.space_group_name_H-M   'P 1'
#
loop_
_entity.id
_entity.type
_entity.pdbx_description
1 polymer ?
#
loop_
_entity_poly.entity_id
_entity_poly.type
_entity_poly.pdbx_seq_one_letter_code
_entity_poly.pdbx_strand_id
1 'polypeptide(L)'
;MPAAVWNFLLLDRRRTGAAQILTDLKDFFYQLRRTQLLPRIWNHSEAAFIPKSNNKPGISGVRIVHKLDPIGRRYVKALWQRGHHPAAYFATGAVANRRSEQAVLQLRLLLYRLHQCKISTAFTKFDIRNAFPST
;
A
#
# COMPACT_ATOMS: atom_id res chain seq x y z
N MET A 1 -16.59 12.30 -3.86
CA MET A 1 -17.70 12.04 -2.92
C MET A 1 -18.48 13.32 -2.76
N PRO A 2 -19.83 13.28 -2.73
CA PRO A 2 -20.62 14.45 -2.38
C PRO A 2 -20.22 14.93 -0.99
N ALA A 3 -20.09 16.25 -0.79
CA ALA A 3 -19.69 16.83 0.50
C ALA A 3 -20.60 16.38 1.66
N ALA A 4 -21.86 16.09 1.37
CA ALA A 4 -22.85 15.57 2.32
C ALA A 4 -22.43 14.24 2.98
N VAL A 5 -21.80 13.32 2.23
CA VAL A 5 -21.35 12.02 2.76
C VAL A 5 -20.13 12.20 3.67
N TRP A 6 -19.22 13.11 3.31
CA TRP A 6 -18.08 13.45 4.16
C TRP A 6 -18.51 14.13 5.46
N ASN A 7 -19.47 15.05 5.39
CA ASN A 7 -20.03 15.72 6.56
C ASN A 7 -20.76 14.73 7.48
N PHE A 8 -21.47 13.74 6.95
CA PHE A 8 -22.07 12.69 7.78
C PHE A 8 -21.02 11.80 8.46
N LEU A 9 -19.97 11.39 7.73
CA LEU A 9 -18.94 10.52 8.28
C LEU A 9 -18.03 11.21 9.30
N LEU A 10 -17.80 12.52 9.17
CA LEU A 10 -16.83 13.27 9.96
C LEU A 10 -17.43 14.17 11.04
N LEU A 11 -18.65 14.70 10.86
CA LEU A 11 -19.10 15.86 11.63
C LEU A 11 -20.37 15.69 12.49
N ASP A 12 -21.20 14.64 12.35
CA ASP A 12 -22.36 14.56 13.25
C ASP A 12 -22.99 13.17 13.43
N ARG A 13 -23.07 12.71 14.69
CA ARG A 13 -23.83 11.51 15.12
C ARG A 13 -25.31 11.81 15.40
N ARG A 14 -25.77 13.05 15.19
CA ARG A 14 -27.11 13.48 15.62
C ARG A 14 -27.84 14.30 14.57
N ARG A 15 -28.38 13.66 13.52
CA ARG A 15 -29.60 14.13 12.84
C ARG A 15 -30.19 13.10 11.89
N THR A 16 -31.52 13.08 11.86
CA THR A 16 -32.43 12.35 10.99
C THR A 16 -31.94 12.40 9.53
N GLY A 17 -31.68 11.24 8.90
CA GLY A 17 -31.14 11.16 7.53
C GLY A 17 -30.23 9.97 7.22
N ALA A 18 -29.81 9.20 8.24
CA ALA A 18 -28.93 8.04 8.06
C ALA A 18 -29.46 7.00 7.06
N ALA A 19 -30.78 6.77 7.02
CA ALA A 19 -31.39 5.84 6.07
C ALA A 19 -31.22 6.30 4.62
N GLN A 20 -31.42 7.59 4.31
CA GLN A 20 -31.23 8.13 2.97
C GLN A 20 -29.76 8.03 2.54
N ILE A 21 -28.83 8.35 3.45
CA ILE A 21 -27.40 8.29 3.19
C ILE A 21 -26.95 6.86 2.89
N LEU A 22 -27.50 5.86 3.60
CA LEU A 22 -27.24 4.46 3.31
C LEU A 22 -27.77 4.05 1.94
N THR A 23 -28.95 4.51 1.55
CA THR A 23 -29.51 4.30 0.21
C THR A 23 -28.60 4.91 -0.86
N ASP A 24 -28.20 6.18 -0.70
CA ASP A 24 -27.34 6.89 -1.63
C ASP A 24 -25.96 6.21 -1.79
N LEU A 25 -25.39 5.73 -0.67
CA LEU A 25 -24.14 4.96 -0.67
C LEU A 25 -24.31 3.63 -1.40
N LYS A 26 -25.43 2.94 -1.17
CA LYS A 26 -25.73 1.65 -1.82
C LYS A 26 -25.85 1.83 -3.32
N ASP A 27 -26.59 2.83 -3.77
CA ASP A 27 -26.76 3.16 -5.19
C ASP A 27 -25.43 3.57 -5.83
N PHE A 28 -24.63 4.37 -5.13
CA PHE A 28 -23.28 4.69 -5.56
C PHE A 28 -22.41 3.44 -5.77
N PHE A 29 -22.36 2.51 -4.81
CA PHE A 29 -21.59 1.27 -4.97
C PHE A 29 -22.16 0.35 -6.05
N TYR A 30 -23.48 0.32 -6.27
CA TYR A 30 -24.07 -0.38 -7.40
C TYR A 30 -23.62 0.22 -8.73
N GLN A 31 -23.59 1.54 -8.86
CA GLN A 31 -23.11 2.21 -10.07
C GLN A 31 -21.64 1.93 -10.32
N LEU A 32 -20.78 1.97 -9.29
CA LEU A 32 -19.38 1.57 -9.40
C LEU A 32 -19.24 0.13 -9.90
N ARG A 33 -20.05 -0.79 -9.38
CA ARG A 33 -20.02 -2.19 -9.81
C ARG A 33 -20.54 -2.38 -11.24
N ARG A 34 -21.56 -1.64 -11.66
CA ARG A 34 -22.13 -1.75 -13.02
C ARG A 34 -21.20 -1.15 -14.07
N THR A 35 -20.62 0.00 -13.78
CA THR A 35 -19.78 0.75 -14.72
C THR A 35 -18.33 0.27 -14.73
N GLN A 36 -17.85 -0.36 -13.65
CA GLN A 36 -16.43 -0.66 -13.43
C GLN A 36 -15.53 0.60 -13.45
N LEU A 37 -16.11 1.79 -13.30
CA LEU A 37 -15.39 3.06 -13.28
C LEU A 37 -15.25 3.55 -11.85
N LEU A 38 -14.02 3.89 -11.45
CA LEU A 38 -13.77 4.53 -10.17
C LEU A 38 -14.04 6.03 -10.26
N PRO A 39 -14.52 6.68 -9.18
CA PRO A 39 -14.63 8.13 -9.15
C PRO A 39 -13.25 8.75 -9.34
N ARG A 40 -13.14 9.77 -10.19
CA ARG A 40 -11.88 10.45 -10.48
C ARG A 40 -11.17 10.94 -9.21
N ILE A 41 -11.93 11.43 -8.23
CA ILE A 41 -11.38 11.91 -6.95
C ILE A 41 -10.67 10.84 -6.13
N TRP A 42 -11.00 9.56 -6.31
CA TRP A 42 -10.29 8.47 -5.63
C TRP A 42 -8.90 8.20 -6.21
N ASN A 43 -8.61 8.71 -7.40
CA ASN A 43 -7.30 8.62 -8.05
C ASN A 43 -6.43 9.85 -7.78
N HIS A 44 -6.98 10.89 -7.12
CA HIS A 44 -6.18 12.04 -6.72
C HIS A 44 -5.48 11.75 -5.39
N SER A 45 -4.23 12.20 -5.31
CA SER A 45 -3.41 12.08 -4.11
C SER A 45 -2.92 13.44 -3.64
N GLU A 46 -2.75 13.58 -2.33
CA GLU A 46 -2.07 14.70 -1.72
C GLU A 46 -0.70 14.24 -1.20
N ALA A 47 0.36 14.93 -1.60
CA ALA A 47 1.72 14.59 -1.20
C ALA A 47 2.01 15.06 0.24
N ALA A 48 2.47 14.14 1.08
CA ALA A 48 3.04 14.42 2.40
C ALA A 48 4.54 14.12 2.38
N PHE A 49 5.35 15.04 2.91
CA PHE A 49 6.79 14.90 2.96
C PHE A 49 7.23 14.40 4.34
N ILE A 50 7.83 13.22 4.40
CA ILE A 50 8.32 12.61 5.64
C ILE A 50 9.85 12.56 5.61
N PRO A 51 10.56 13.07 6.62
CA PRO A 51 12.01 12.98 6.67
C PRO A 51 12.46 11.52 6.79
N LYS A 52 13.51 11.14 6.03
CA LYS A 52 14.22 9.88 6.18
C LYS A 52 15.24 10.04 7.30
N SER A 53 15.36 9.05 8.17
CA SER A 53 16.35 8.99 9.25
C SER A 53 17.77 8.67 8.76
N ASN A 54 18.14 9.06 7.54
CA ASN A 54 19.41 8.68 6.89
C ASN A 54 20.40 9.85 6.77
N ASN A 55 20.15 10.98 7.42
CA ASN A 55 20.99 12.19 7.46
C ASN A 55 21.37 12.76 6.09
N LYS A 56 20.63 12.43 5.01
CA LYS A 56 20.90 12.98 3.69
C LYS A 56 20.25 14.37 3.56
N PRO A 57 20.95 15.37 2.99
CA PRO A 57 20.38 16.70 2.78
C PRO A 57 19.38 16.72 1.61
N GLY A 58 18.49 17.72 1.64
CA GLY A 58 17.55 18.03 0.56
C GLY A 58 16.55 16.89 0.25
N ILE A 59 16.12 16.81 -1.01
CA ILE A 59 15.08 15.87 -1.48
C ILE A 59 15.50 14.40 -1.28
N SER A 60 16.80 14.12 -1.29
CA SER A 60 17.35 12.78 -1.02
C SER A 60 17.06 12.28 0.41
N GLY A 61 16.92 13.22 1.35
CA GLY A 61 16.56 12.98 2.76
C GLY A 61 15.06 12.90 3.02
N VAL A 62 14.21 12.99 2.00
CA VAL A 62 12.76 13.03 2.18
C VAL A 62 12.09 11.85 1.47
N ARG A 63 11.01 11.35 2.05
CA ARG A 63 10.09 10.37 1.47
C ARG A 63 8.77 11.06 1.20
N ILE A 64 8.35 11.08 -0.06
CA ILE A 64 7.01 11.52 -0.44
C ILE A 64 6.05 10.36 -0.17
N VAL A 65 4.99 10.62 0.60
CA VAL A 65 3.91 9.69 0.88
C VAL A 65 2.62 10.28 0.32
N HIS A 66 1.96 9.53 -0.54
CA HIS A 66 0.71 9.93 -1.15
C HIS A 66 -0.48 9.57 -0.24
N LYS A 67 -1.21 10.60 0.21
CA LYS A 67 -2.50 10.43 0.89
C LYS A 67 -3.58 10.29 -0.16
N LEU A 68 -4.39 9.25 -0.06
CA LEU A 68 -5.51 8.96 -0.96
C LEU A 68 -6.84 9.13 -0.24
N ASP A 69 -7.93 9.28 -1.00
CA ASP A 69 -9.29 9.23 -0.47
C ASP A 69 -9.48 7.95 0.39
N PRO A 70 -9.87 8.08 1.68
CA PRO A 70 -9.98 6.93 2.57
C PRO A 70 -10.94 5.83 2.10
N ILE A 71 -12.06 6.20 1.45
CA ILE A 71 -13.05 5.25 0.95
C ILE A 71 -12.50 4.55 -0.29
N GLY A 72 -11.94 5.31 -1.23
CA GLY A 72 -11.29 4.77 -2.43
C GLY A 72 -10.15 3.82 -2.09
N ARG A 73 -9.29 4.20 -1.14
CA ARG A 73 -8.22 3.33 -0.63
C ARG A 73 -8.77 2.04 -0.05
N ARG A 74 -9.86 2.09 0.72
CA ARG A 74 -10.49 0.90 1.31
C ARG A 74 -11.13 0.01 0.25
N TYR A 75 -11.79 0.60 -0.74
CA TYR A 75 -12.39 -0.11 -1.87
C TYR A 75 -11.33 -0.87 -2.69
N VAL A 76 -10.26 -0.18 -3.09
CA VAL A 76 -9.14 -0.79 -3.84
C VAL A 76 -8.44 -1.87 -3.01
N LYS A 77 -8.25 -1.65 -1.70
CA LYS A 77 -7.71 -2.67 -0.80
C LYS A 77 -8.59 -3.93 -0.77
N ALA A 78 -9.91 -3.77 -0.71
CA ALA A 78 -10.84 -4.90 -0.73
C ALA A 78 -10.80 -5.65 -2.07
N LEU A 79 -10.66 -4.94 -3.19
CA LEU A 79 -10.44 -5.57 -4.50
C LEU A 79 -9.11 -6.32 -4.55
N TRP A 80 -8.03 -5.71 -4.08
CA TRP A 80 -6.71 -6.34 -4.02
C TRP A 80 -6.73 -7.64 -3.22
N GLN A 81 -7.41 -7.64 -2.06
CA GLN A 81 -7.55 -8.83 -1.20
C GLN A 81 -8.35 -9.97 -1.82
N ARG A 82 -9.20 -9.70 -2.83
CA ARG A 82 -9.91 -10.75 -3.58
C ARG A 82 -9.04 -11.40 -4.65
N GLY A 83 -7.94 -10.76 -5.05
CA GLY A 83 -6.99 -11.31 -6.01
C GLY A 83 -6.10 -12.38 -5.39
N HIS A 84 -5.63 -13.31 -6.22
CA HIS A 84 -4.57 -14.23 -5.85
C HIS A 84 -3.21 -13.63 -6.23
N HIS A 85 -2.36 -13.41 -5.22
CA HIS A 85 -1.04 -12.79 -5.39
C HIS A 85 0.05 -13.74 -4.90
N PRO A 86 0.48 -14.72 -5.73
CA PRO A 86 1.50 -15.66 -5.32
C PRO A 86 2.84 -14.93 -5.18
N ALA A 87 3.44 -15.03 -4.00
CA ALA A 87 4.79 -14.53 -3.77
C ALA A 87 5.82 -15.62 -4.10
N ALA A 88 6.94 -15.23 -4.73
CA ALA A 88 8.07 -16.12 -4.93
C ALA A 88 8.51 -16.75 -3.60
N TYR A 89 8.95 -18.01 -3.61
CA TYR A 89 9.25 -18.76 -2.38
C TYR A 89 10.35 -18.11 -1.51
N PHE A 90 11.28 -17.37 -2.14
CA PHE A 90 12.36 -16.65 -1.47
C PHE A 90 12.00 -15.20 -1.08
N ALA A 91 10.88 -14.66 -1.57
CA ALA A 91 10.50 -13.28 -1.29
C ALA A 91 9.95 -13.12 0.13
N THR A 92 10.45 -12.16 0.89
CA THR A 92 9.98 -11.89 2.26
C THR A 92 9.32 -10.52 2.43
N GLY A 93 9.56 -9.59 1.50
CA GLY A 93 9.01 -8.23 1.56
C GLY A 93 7.51 -8.21 1.25
N ALA A 94 6.73 -7.60 2.14
CA ALA A 94 5.27 -7.43 2.00
C ALA A 94 4.47 -8.74 1.81
N VAL A 95 5.02 -9.89 2.23
CA VAL A 95 4.34 -11.19 2.15
C VAL A 95 3.76 -11.56 3.53
N ALA A 96 2.51 -12.02 3.56
CA ALA A 96 1.88 -12.50 4.79
C ALA A 96 2.67 -13.66 5.41
N ASN A 97 2.76 -13.68 6.74
CA ASN A 97 3.47 -14.71 7.51
C ASN A 97 4.97 -14.84 7.17
N ARG A 98 5.57 -13.82 6.57
CA ARG A 98 7.01 -13.72 6.35
C ARG A 98 7.56 -12.46 7.01
N ARG A 99 8.77 -12.58 7.57
CA ARG A 99 9.44 -11.45 8.24
C ARG A 99 10.79 -11.16 7.60
N SER A 100 11.32 -9.97 7.84
CA SER A 100 12.63 -9.55 7.33
C SER A 100 13.76 -10.44 7.85
N GLU A 101 13.66 -10.97 9.07
CA GLU A 101 14.67 -11.86 9.66
C GLU A 101 14.82 -13.17 8.88
N GLN A 102 13.75 -13.64 8.21
CA GLN A 102 13.82 -14.83 7.37
C GLN A 102 14.76 -14.62 6.17
N ALA A 103 14.77 -13.44 5.55
CA ALA A 103 15.70 -13.16 4.44
C ALA A 103 17.16 -13.16 4.92
N VAL A 104 17.41 -12.62 6.12
CA VAL A 104 18.74 -12.67 6.74
C VAL A 104 19.16 -14.11 7.01
N LEU A 105 18.25 -14.94 7.54
CA LEU A 105 18.52 -16.35 7.82
C LEU A 105 18.76 -17.15 6.54
N GLN A 106 17.94 -16.95 5.51
CA GLN A 106 18.10 -17.59 4.19
C GLN A 106 19.49 -17.30 3.60
N LEU A 107 19.92 -16.03 3.62
CA LEU A 107 21.25 -15.64 3.13
C LEU A 107 22.36 -16.29 3.96
N ARG A 108 22.27 -16.26 5.30
CA ARG A 108 23.28 -16.86 6.19
C ARG A 108 23.40 -18.36 5.99
N LEU A 109 22.27 -19.08 5.89
CA LEU A 109 22.26 -20.52 5.65
C LEU A 109 22.86 -20.88 4.28
N LEU A 110 22.55 -20.09 3.25
CA LEU A 110 23.12 -20.29 1.92
C LEU A 110 24.65 -20.13 1.94
N LEU A 111 25.14 -19.02 2.51
CA LEU A 111 26.58 -18.77 2.62
C LEU A 111 27.29 -19.85 3.45
N TYR A 112 26.69 -20.28 4.56
CA TYR A 112 27.23 -21.37 5.38
C TYR A 112 27.36 -22.68 4.58
N ARG A 113 26.32 -23.07 3.83
CA ARG A 113 26.34 -24.30 3.02
C ARG A 113 27.41 -24.23 1.92
N LEU A 114 27.51 -23.10 1.23
CA LEU A 114 28.52 -22.90 0.18
C LEU A 114 29.94 -22.96 0.75
N HIS A 115 30.15 -22.40 1.94
CA HIS A 115 31.41 -22.51 2.68
C HIS A 115 31.75 -23.97 3.04
N GLN A 116 30.78 -24.75 3.55
CA GLN A 116 31.00 -26.18 3.83
C GLN A 116 31.39 -26.97 2.56
N CYS A 117 30.85 -26.59 1.41
CA CYS A 117 31.22 -27.15 0.11
C CYS A 117 32.54 -26.60 -0.47
N LYS A 118 33.26 -25.73 0.24
CA LYS A 118 34.50 -25.06 -0.21
C LYS A 118 34.32 -24.24 -1.51
N ILE A 119 33.12 -23.71 -1.72
CA ILE A 119 32.82 -22.86 -2.88
C ILE A 119 33.10 -21.40 -2.51
N SER A 120 34.08 -20.80 -3.19
CA SER A 120 34.37 -19.36 -3.07
C SER A 120 33.14 -18.57 -3.52
N THR A 121 32.67 -17.68 -2.65
CA THR A 121 31.39 -17.00 -2.83
C THR A 121 31.45 -15.53 -2.46
N ALA A 122 30.80 -14.73 -3.28
CA ALA A 122 30.52 -13.32 -3.04
C ALA A 122 29.04 -13.06 -3.31
N PHE A 123 28.47 -12.03 -2.67
CA PHE A 123 27.09 -11.61 -2.93
C PHE A 123 27.03 -10.09 -3.08
N THR A 124 26.05 -9.64 -3.88
CA THR A 124 25.83 -8.23 -4.16
C THR A 124 24.59 -7.74 -3.43
N LYS A 125 24.66 -6.56 -2.82
CA LYS A 125 23.51 -5.86 -2.26
C LYS A 125 22.94 -4.95 -3.34
N PHE A 126 21.71 -5.22 -3.75
CA PHE A 126 21.02 -4.44 -4.77
C PHE A 126 19.81 -3.73 -4.15
N ASP A 127 19.65 -2.45 -4.47
CA ASP A 127 18.51 -1.62 -4.06
C ASP A 127 17.99 -0.86 -5.27
N ILE A 128 16.68 -0.91 -5.49
CA ILE A 128 16.04 -0.26 -6.63
C ILE A 128 15.79 1.21 -6.28
N ARG A 129 16.39 2.12 -7.04
CA ARG A 129 16.08 3.54 -6.94
C ARG A 129 14.65 3.79 -7.39
N ASN A 130 13.86 4.46 -6.54
CA ASN A 130 12.48 4.83 -6.82
C ASN A 130 11.55 3.64 -7.13
N ALA A 131 11.61 2.60 -6.29
CA ALA A 131 10.80 1.38 -6.44
C ALA A 131 9.27 1.62 -6.52
N PHE A 132 8.80 2.78 -6.03
CA PHE A 132 7.44 3.25 -6.21
C PHE A 132 7.48 4.53 -7.06
N PRO A 133 6.94 4.52 -8.28
CA PRO A 133 6.96 5.70 -9.14
C PRO A 133 6.29 6.89 -8.46
N SER A 134 6.99 8.03 -8.44
CA SER A 134 6.46 9.34 -8.10
C SER A 134 6.33 10.14 -9.39
N THR A 135 5.27 9.90 -10.16
CA THR A 135 4.88 10.78 -11.28
C THR A 135 4.03 11.92 -10.77
#